data_AF-A0A8D2JIK6-F1
#
_entry.id   AF-A0A8D2JIK6-F1
#
_cell.length_a   1.000
_cell.length_b   1.000
_cell.length_c   1.000
_cell.angle_alpha   90.00
_cell.angle_beta   90.00
_cell.angle_gamma   90.00
#
_symmetry.space_group_name_H-M   'P 1'
#
loop_
_entity.id
_entity.type
_entity.pdbx_description
1 polymer ?
#
loop_
_entity_poly.entity_id
_entity_poly.type
_entity_poly.pdbx_seq_one_letter_code
_entity_poly.pdbx_strand_id
1 'polypeptide(L)'
;MTVPLAGLGWTSCNIATAGWTPIVSTIEGTSGNFGKGFAQKSAYYLCYALVKNSMNPSEEVIYDVTILPEKSPLPSGYSYIKEFLDPKVSISKKKRLCVKLIPLGAAETAVTDIVLSSKSKVVPHYMRIGEMSGFALWCKKEHVLKPKPLPRPRNFSLEMKQLSLESKNADLPAENPTAPSVPKGQAALKRHESIYESSNVYGISAMDGVPFTLHPRFENSTTRGSNAYLFFKNFHIKSLADIDKEVSGSTSCTCLTVLYRMLVHLVQCLLIGGGSWAQHISSTVV
;
A
#
# COMPACT_ATOMS: atom_id res chain seq x y z
N MET A 1 5.53 14.58 13.61
CA MET A 1 4.67 14.55 12.40
C MET A 1 3.66 13.44 12.61
N THR A 2 2.39 13.72 12.41
CA THR A 2 1.26 12.78 12.62
C THR A 2 0.92 12.09 11.29
N VAL A 3 0.70 10.79 11.35
CA VAL A 3 0.37 9.98 10.16
C VAL A 3 -1.15 10.05 9.93
N PRO A 4 -1.62 10.39 8.72
CA PRO A 4 -3.05 10.39 8.41
C PRO A 4 -3.69 9.01 8.57
N LEU A 5 -4.98 9.00 8.86
CA LEU A 5 -5.80 7.80 8.86
C LEU A 5 -6.13 7.39 7.41
N ALA A 6 -5.92 6.12 7.09
CA ALA A 6 -6.25 5.51 5.81
C ALA A 6 -7.63 4.84 5.81
N GLY A 7 -8.18 4.51 6.98
CA GLY A 7 -9.47 3.85 7.07
C GLY A 7 -10.05 3.82 8.46
N LEU A 8 -11.38 3.68 8.50
CA LEU A 8 -12.16 3.43 9.71
C LEU A 8 -13.01 2.19 9.52
N GLY A 9 -13.28 1.50 10.61
CA GLY A 9 -14.12 0.33 10.60
C GLY A 9 -14.60 -0.11 11.97
N TRP A 10 -15.46 -1.10 11.97
CA TRP A 10 -15.96 -1.78 13.14
C TRP A 10 -15.29 -3.13 13.31
N THR A 11 -14.95 -3.49 14.53
CA THR A 11 -14.35 -4.78 14.85
C THR A 11 -14.94 -5.36 16.13
N SER A 12 -15.02 -6.69 16.21
CA SER A 12 -15.34 -7.43 17.43
C SER A 12 -14.09 -7.76 18.26
N CYS A 13 -12.90 -7.42 17.76
CA CYS A 13 -11.62 -7.68 18.41
C CYS A 13 -11.10 -6.42 19.10
N ASN A 14 -10.64 -6.58 20.35
CA ASN A 14 -9.95 -5.52 21.10
C ASN A 14 -8.43 -5.53 20.85
N ILE A 15 -7.92 -6.40 19.98
CA ILE A 15 -6.51 -6.53 19.63
C ILE A 15 -6.30 -5.96 18.22
N ALA A 16 -5.20 -5.23 18.03
CA ALA A 16 -4.82 -4.72 16.72
C ALA A 16 -4.54 -5.87 15.75
N THR A 17 -5.07 -5.83 14.53
CA THR A 17 -4.90 -6.91 13.54
C THR A 17 -4.83 -6.32 12.14
N ALA A 18 -3.94 -6.85 11.29
CA ALA A 18 -3.83 -6.48 9.87
C ALA A 18 -3.68 -4.96 9.59
N GLY A 19 -3.01 -4.23 10.48
CA GLY A 19 -2.82 -2.77 10.36
C GLY A 19 -4.00 -1.94 10.85
N TRP A 20 -4.97 -2.54 11.54
CA TRP A 20 -6.08 -1.87 12.21
C TRP A 20 -5.89 -1.85 13.71
N THR A 21 -6.12 -0.70 14.33
CA THR A 21 -6.00 -0.51 15.78
C THR A 21 -7.39 -0.18 16.35
N PRO A 22 -7.92 -0.99 17.27
CA PRO A 22 -9.19 -0.72 17.94
C PRO A 22 -9.05 0.37 19.02
N ILE A 23 -10.07 1.21 19.12
CA ILE A 23 -10.24 2.20 20.17
C ILE A 23 -10.99 1.52 21.32
N VAL A 24 -10.23 0.93 22.23
CA VAL A 24 -10.75 0.10 23.33
C VAL A 24 -11.24 0.90 24.53
N SER A 25 -10.80 2.15 24.65
CA SER A 25 -11.17 3.04 25.75
C SER A 25 -11.46 4.45 25.24
N THR A 26 -12.28 5.17 26.00
CA THR A 26 -12.45 6.61 25.86
C THR A 26 -11.22 7.35 26.39
N ILE A 27 -11.13 8.64 26.12
CA ILE A 27 -10.13 9.53 26.71
C ILE A 27 -10.20 9.59 28.25
N GLU A 28 -11.31 9.16 28.85
CA GLU A 28 -11.53 9.10 30.30
C GLU A 28 -11.10 7.75 30.89
N GLY A 29 -10.64 6.81 30.05
CA GLY A 29 -10.29 5.44 30.47
C GLY A 29 -11.48 4.50 30.63
N THR A 30 -12.70 4.93 30.29
CA THR A 30 -13.87 4.03 30.29
C THR A 30 -13.85 3.13 29.05
N SER A 31 -14.48 1.95 29.12
CA SER A 31 -14.56 1.05 27.96
C SER A 31 -15.20 1.74 26.75
N GLY A 32 -14.57 1.61 25.58
CA GLY A 32 -15.04 2.08 24.28
C GLY A 32 -15.92 1.06 23.55
N ASN A 33 -16.59 0.17 24.29
CA ASN A 33 -17.43 -0.88 23.72
C ASN A 33 -18.80 -0.32 23.27
N PHE A 34 -19.12 -0.47 21.99
CA PHE A 34 -20.37 -0.06 21.38
C PHE A 34 -21.50 -1.11 21.46
N GLY A 35 -21.23 -2.29 22.03
CA GLY A 35 -22.25 -3.29 22.33
C GLY A 35 -23.33 -2.75 23.26
N LYS A 36 -24.59 -3.09 22.99
CA LYS A 36 -25.76 -2.66 23.77
C LYS A 36 -26.63 -3.86 24.14
N GLY A 37 -26.76 -4.13 25.44
CA GLY A 37 -27.78 -5.03 25.98
C GLY A 37 -27.42 -5.58 27.36
N PHE A 38 -28.43 -5.93 28.14
CA PHE A 38 -28.26 -6.75 29.34
C PHE A 38 -27.80 -8.14 28.88
N ALA A 39 -26.65 -8.63 29.38
CA ALA A 39 -26.04 -9.92 29.04
C ALA A 39 -25.37 -10.08 27.64
N GLN A 40 -25.00 -9.00 26.94
CA GLN A 40 -24.19 -9.14 25.73
C GLN A 40 -22.72 -9.50 26.07
N LYS A 41 -22.29 -10.70 25.65
CA LYS A 41 -20.90 -11.18 25.76
C LYS A 41 -19.97 -10.62 24.68
N SER A 42 -20.51 -10.04 23.61
CA SER A 42 -19.74 -9.56 22.46
C SER A 42 -19.44 -8.06 22.62
N ALA A 43 -18.16 -7.71 22.52
CA ALA A 43 -17.72 -6.32 22.51
C ALA A 43 -17.43 -5.86 21.09
N TYR A 44 -17.85 -4.64 20.75
CA TYR A 44 -17.63 -4.03 19.44
C TYR A 44 -16.89 -2.71 19.61
N TYR A 45 -15.84 -2.51 18.84
CA TYR A 45 -14.98 -1.34 18.92
C TYR A 45 -14.89 -0.65 17.57
N LEU A 46 -14.74 0.68 17.60
CA LEU A 46 -14.31 1.43 16.44
C LEU A 46 -12.82 1.19 16.26
N CYS A 47 -12.36 0.90 15.04
CA CYS A 47 -10.95 0.76 14.71
C CYS A 47 -10.55 1.69 13.58
N TYR A 48 -9.27 2.05 13.54
CA TYR A 48 -8.68 2.86 12.49
C TYR A 48 -7.45 2.18 11.91
N ALA A 49 -7.11 2.54 10.67
CA ALA A 49 -5.86 2.17 10.02
C ALA A 49 -5.09 3.43 9.67
N LEU A 50 -3.76 3.37 9.82
CA LEU A 50 -2.86 4.45 9.40
C LEU A 50 -2.41 4.24 7.95
N VAL A 51 -2.06 5.33 7.27
CA VAL A 51 -1.39 5.26 5.97
C VAL A 51 -0.08 4.48 6.11
N LYS A 52 0.08 3.45 5.27
CA LYS A 52 1.26 2.58 5.29
C LYS A 52 2.47 3.23 4.65
N ASN A 53 2.26 3.91 3.52
CA ASN A 53 3.31 4.60 2.79
C ASN A 53 2.91 6.04 2.48
N SER A 54 3.35 6.97 3.32
CA SER A 54 3.08 8.41 3.16
C SER A 54 3.73 9.05 1.93
N MET A 55 4.61 8.33 1.23
CA MET A 55 5.26 8.81 0.01
C MET A 55 4.48 8.43 -1.26
N ASN A 56 3.50 7.52 -1.15
CA ASN A 56 2.64 7.12 -2.25
C ASN A 56 1.43 8.06 -2.36
N PRO A 57 1.34 8.92 -3.40
CA PRO A 57 0.25 9.88 -3.53
C PRO A 57 -1.12 9.22 -3.84
N SER A 58 -1.11 7.96 -4.28
CA SER A 58 -2.32 7.19 -4.59
C SER A 58 -2.97 6.53 -3.38
N GLU A 59 -2.29 6.51 -2.22
CA GLU A 59 -2.88 5.98 -0.98
C GLU A 59 -4.11 6.79 -0.59
N GLU A 60 -5.16 6.13 -0.11
CA GLU A 60 -6.37 6.82 0.32
C GLU A 60 -6.22 7.30 1.78
N VAL A 61 -6.70 8.51 2.04
CA VAL A 61 -6.79 9.10 3.37
C VAL A 61 -8.20 9.55 3.69
N ILE A 62 -8.55 9.51 4.97
CA ILE A 62 -9.81 10.03 5.46
C ILE A 62 -9.74 11.56 5.43
N TYR A 63 -10.51 12.15 4.54
CA TYR A 63 -10.70 13.59 4.47
C TYR A 63 -11.74 14.09 5.47
N ASP A 64 -12.81 13.32 5.65
CA ASP A 64 -13.93 13.68 6.52
C ASP A 64 -14.61 12.45 7.11
N VAL A 65 -15.25 12.64 8.27
CA VAL A 65 -15.99 11.61 9.02
C VAL A 65 -17.31 12.22 9.46
N THR A 66 -18.41 11.54 9.20
CA THR A 66 -19.75 12.02 9.56
C THR A 66 -20.63 10.91 10.11
N ILE A 67 -21.60 11.29 10.94
CA ILE A 67 -22.61 10.37 11.46
C ILE A 67 -23.94 10.71 10.79
N LEU A 68 -24.50 9.73 10.10
CA LEU A 68 -25.76 9.85 9.39
C LEU A 68 -26.86 9.05 10.07
N PRO A 69 -28.11 9.50 10.02
CA PRO A 69 -29.26 8.65 10.34
C PRO A 69 -29.30 7.38 9.48
N GLU A 70 -29.77 6.26 10.04
CA GLU A 70 -29.88 4.97 9.33
C GLU A 70 -30.62 5.06 7.99
N LYS A 71 -31.67 5.88 7.95
CA LYS A 71 -32.57 6.04 6.80
C LYS A 71 -32.17 7.16 5.84
N SER A 72 -31.16 7.97 6.19
CA SER A 72 -30.77 9.09 5.32
C SER A 72 -29.94 8.59 4.14
N PRO A 73 -30.08 9.22 2.96
CA PRO A 73 -29.25 8.89 1.81
C PRO A 73 -27.77 9.19 2.10
N LEU A 74 -26.88 8.40 1.50
CA LEU A 74 -25.44 8.60 1.59
C LEU A 74 -25.02 9.82 0.75
N PRO A 75 -24.34 10.83 1.34
CA PRO A 75 -23.87 12.00 0.61
C PRO A 75 -22.83 11.65 -0.47
N SER A 76 -22.72 12.49 -1.49
CA SER A 76 -21.78 12.27 -2.59
C SER A 76 -20.32 12.22 -2.10
N GLY A 77 -19.60 11.20 -2.53
CA GLY A 77 -18.20 10.96 -2.16
C GLY A 77 -17.99 10.37 -0.76
N TYR A 78 -19.07 10.01 -0.04
CA TYR A 78 -18.98 9.27 1.21
C TYR A 78 -19.21 7.78 0.98
N SER A 79 -18.62 6.97 1.86
CA SER A 79 -18.85 5.54 1.98
C SER A 79 -19.08 5.17 3.44
N TYR A 80 -19.74 4.04 3.70
CA TYR A 80 -19.82 3.49 5.05
C TYR A 80 -18.44 2.98 5.48
N ILE A 81 -18.16 3.05 6.78
CA ILE A 81 -16.93 2.47 7.32
C ILE A 81 -16.92 0.96 7.15
N LYS A 82 -15.73 0.35 7.15
CA LYS A 82 -15.58 -1.09 6.96
C LYS A 82 -16.19 -1.85 8.14
N GLU A 83 -16.78 -3.02 7.89
CA GLU A 83 -17.35 -3.86 8.95
C GLU A 83 -16.59 -5.18 9.00
N PHE A 84 -15.84 -5.40 10.09
CA PHE A 84 -15.15 -6.65 10.41
C PHE A 84 -15.94 -7.39 11.49
N LEU A 85 -17.25 -7.49 11.28
CA LEU A 85 -18.22 -8.06 12.21
C LEU A 85 -18.93 -9.25 11.56
N ASP A 86 -19.60 -10.05 12.37
CA ASP A 86 -20.53 -11.04 11.83
C ASP A 86 -21.69 -10.34 11.10
N PRO A 87 -22.16 -10.85 9.95
CA PRO A 87 -23.23 -10.22 9.15
C PRO A 87 -24.56 -10.00 9.89
N LYS A 88 -24.76 -10.66 11.03
CA LYS A 88 -25.98 -10.56 11.85
C LYS A 88 -25.92 -9.43 12.87
N VAL A 89 -24.76 -8.80 13.03
CA VAL A 89 -24.50 -7.80 14.06
C VAL A 89 -24.67 -6.40 13.48
N SER A 90 -25.45 -5.57 14.17
CA SER A 90 -25.53 -4.14 13.88
C SER A 90 -25.21 -3.36 15.16
N ILE A 91 -24.27 -2.42 15.06
CA ILE A 91 -23.82 -1.60 16.20
C ILE A 91 -24.84 -0.53 16.58
N SER A 92 -25.52 0.05 15.59
CA SER A 92 -26.50 1.09 15.80
C SER A 92 -27.55 1.03 14.70
N LYS A 93 -28.81 0.77 15.10
CA LYS A 93 -29.97 0.76 14.20
C LYS A 93 -30.50 2.15 13.85
N LYS A 94 -29.96 3.20 14.47
CA LYS A 94 -30.47 4.58 14.34
C LYS A 94 -29.53 5.47 13.54
N LYS A 95 -28.23 5.19 13.60
CA LYS A 95 -27.17 6.01 13.03
C LYS A 95 -26.06 5.13 12.47
N ARG A 96 -25.48 5.55 11.36
CA ARG A 96 -24.34 4.94 10.68
C ARG A 96 -23.17 5.92 10.63
N LEU A 97 -21.95 5.39 10.70
CA LEU A 97 -20.73 6.17 10.52
C LEU A 97 -20.28 6.09 9.06
N CYS A 98 -19.95 7.23 8.49
CA CYS A 98 -19.52 7.37 7.11
C CYS A 98 -18.22 8.15 7.02
N VAL A 99 -17.42 7.84 6.00
CA VAL A 99 -16.14 8.49 5.73
C VAL A 99 -16.09 8.98 4.29
N LYS A 100 -15.36 10.06 4.07
CA LYS A 100 -14.97 10.50 2.74
C LYS A 100 -13.48 10.22 2.57
N LEU A 101 -13.16 9.29 1.68
CA LEU A 101 -11.79 8.97 1.31
C LEU A 101 -11.39 9.78 0.08
N ILE A 102 -10.16 10.28 0.07
CA ILE A 102 -9.54 10.91 -1.10
C ILE A 102 -8.08 10.44 -1.22
N PRO A 103 -7.48 10.48 -2.42
CA PRO A 103 -6.07 10.19 -2.57
C PRO A 103 -5.19 11.18 -1.79
N LEU A 104 -4.12 10.68 -1.17
CA LEU A 104 -3.17 11.43 -0.35
C LEU A 104 -2.58 12.62 -1.12
N GLY A 105 -2.27 12.45 -2.41
CA GLY A 105 -1.74 13.52 -3.26
C GLY A 105 -2.73 14.66 -3.50
N ALA A 106 -4.03 14.39 -3.43
CA ALA A 106 -5.09 15.39 -3.57
C ALA A 106 -5.46 16.04 -2.21
N ALA A 107 -5.18 15.37 -1.10
CA ALA A 107 -5.49 15.86 0.23
C ALA A 107 -4.61 17.06 0.63
N GLU A 108 -5.23 18.17 1.01
CA GLU A 108 -4.54 19.26 1.72
C GLU A 108 -4.56 19.03 3.23
N THR A 109 -5.65 18.43 3.72
CA THR A 109 -5.89 18.12 5.12
C THR A 109 -6.46 16.71 5.21
N ALA A 110 -6.08 15.98 6.26
CA ALA A 110 -6.62 14.65 6.53
C ALA A 110 -6.85 14.48 8.02
N VAL A 111 -7.74 13.55 8.36
CA VAL A 111 -7.95 13.13 9.73
C VAL A 111 -6.73 12.35 10.18
N THR A 112 -6.12 12.75 11.29
CA THR A 112 -4.93 12.12 11.86
C THR A 112 -5.23 11.34 13.13
N ASP A 113 -6.33 11.65 13.81
CA ASP A 113 -6.71 10.98 15.05
C ASP A 113 -8.23 10.95 15.23
N ILE A 114 -8.73 9.90 15.88
CA ILE A 114 -10.14 9.72 16.25
C ILE A 114 -10.21 9.21 17.68
N VAL A 115 -10.99 9.90 18.49
CA VAL A 115 -11.13 9.59 19.91
C VAL A 115 -12.59 9.55 20.34
N LEU A 116 -12.83 8.81 21.42
CA LEU A 116 -14.13 8.65 22.05
C LEU A 116 -14.12 9.33 23.41
N SER A 117 -15.24 9.95 23.78
CA SER A 117 -15.46 10.49 25.12
C SER A 117 -16.87 10.19 25.60
N SER A 118 -17.13 10.40 26.89
CA SER A 118 -18.51 10.60 27.35
C SER A 118 -19.14 11.84 26.69
N LYS A 119 -20.47 11.87 26.67
CA LYS A 119 -21.24 12.89 25.93
C LYS A 119 -21.07 14.31 26.44
N SER A 120 -20.79 14.45 27.74
CA SER A 120 -20.66 15.74 28.43
C SER A 120 -19.24 16.31 28.37
N LYS A 121 -18.25 15.53 27.93
CA LYS A 121 -16.89 16.02 27.79
C LYS A 121 -16.69 16.80 26.51
N VAL A 122 -15.83 17.80 26.60
CA VAL A 122 -15.29 18.56 25.47
C VAL A 122 -13.82 18.20 25.34
N VAL A 123 -13.38 17.95 24.12
CA VAL A 123 -12.00 17.55 23.81
C VAL A 123 -11.30 18.70 23.09
N PRO A 124 -10.35 19.40 23.74
CA PRO A 124 -9.64 20.53 23.11
C PRO A 124 -8.85 20.08 21.89
N HIS A 125 -8.80 20.92 20.84
CA HIS A 125 -8.10 20.65 19.57
C HIS A 125 -8.69 19.51 18.72
N TYR A 126 -9.85 18.99 19.10
CA TYR A 126 -10.61 18.03 18.30
C TYR A 126 -11.95 18.63 17.86
N MET A 127 -12.40 18.21 16.68
CA MET A 127 -13.72 18.56 16.17
C MET A 127 -14.72 17.47 16.52
N ARG A 128 -15.91 17.88 16.97
CA ARG A 128 -16.98 16.96 17.34
C ARG A 128 -17.68 16.45 16.08
N ILE A 129 -17.64 15.14 15.84
CA ILE A 129 -18.37 14.50 14.74
C ILE A 129 -19.84 14.33 15.10
N GLY A 130 -20.11 13.91 16.34
CA GLY A 130 -21.46 13.71 16.85
C GLY A 130 -21.53 12.58 17.88
N GLU A 131 -22.74 12.11 18.15
CA GLU A 131 -22.98 11.08 19.17
C GLU A 131 -23.51 9.78 18.57
N MET A 132 -22.93 8.66 19.02
CA MET A 132 -23.35 7.32 18.63
C MET A 132 -23.20 6.35 19.80
N SER A 133 -24.23 5.52 20.00
CA SER A 133 -24.30 4.46 21.03
C SER A 133 -23.98 4.84 22.49
N GLY A 134 -23.95 6.13 22.84
CA GLY A 134 -23.62 6.58 24.20
C GLY A 134 -22.32 7.37 24.28
N PHE A 135 -21.51 7.34 23.22
CA PHE A 135 -20.25 8.07 23.12
C PHE A 135 -20.40 9.32 22.26
N ALA A 136 -19.59 10.33 22.56
CA ALA A 136 -19.28 11.40 21.62
C ALA A 136 -18.01 11.03 20.83
N LEU A 137 -18.09 11.15 19.50
CA LEU A 137 -17.00 10.89 18.58
C LEU A 137 -16.34 12.21 18.20
N TRP A 138 -15.01 12.21 18.19
CA TRP A 138 -14.21 13.38 17.88
C TRP A 138 -13.11 13.02 16.90
N CYS A 139 -12.73 13.94 16.02
CA CYS A 139 -11.59 13.79 15.13
C CYS A 139 -10.64 14.97 15.20
N LYS A 140 -9.36 14.69 14.97
CA LYS A 140 -8.33 15.69 14.73
C LYS A 140 -8.01 15.72 13.25
N LYS A 141 -8.01 16.92 12.65
CA LYS A 141 -7.70 17.12 11.23
C LYS A 141 -6.50 18.04 11.12
N GLU A 142 -5.50 17.62 10.37
CA GLU A 142 -4.23 18.33 10.22
C GLU A 142 -3.82 18.39 8.74
N HIS A 143 -2.91 19.31 8.42
CA HIS A 143 -2.38 19.44 7.07
C HIS A 143 -1.50 18.25 6.69
N VAL A 144 -1.74 17.72 5.49
CA VAL A 144 -0.91 16.67 4.89
C VAL A 144 0.28 17.34 4.21
N LEU A 145 1.49 17.00 4.60
CA LEU A 145 2.70 17.52 3.95
C LEU A 145 2.80 16.91 2.54
N LYS A 146 2.58 17.74 1.52
CA LYS A 146 2.77 17.35 0.13
C LYS A 146 4.27 17.27 -0.17
N PRO A 147 4.76 16.21 -0.85
CA PRO A 147 6.10 16.23 -1.43
C PRO A 147 6.23 17.47 -2.31
N LYS A 148 7.25 18.29 -2.06
CA LYS A 148 7.51 19.50 -2.85
C LYS A 148 7.58 19.10 -4.33
N PRO A 149 6.80 19.72 -5.23
CA PRO A 149 6.88 19.42 -6.65
C PRO A 149 8.33 19.63 -7.10
N LEU A 150 8.97 18.56 -7.59
CA LEU A 150 10.27 18.72 -8.24
C LEU A 150 10.05 19.59 -9.49
N PRO A 151 10.90 20.59 -9.75
CA PRO A 151 10.79 21.41 -10.95
C PRO A 151 10.84 20.49 -12.17
N ARG A 152 9.87 20.66 -13.07
CA ARG A 152 9.81 19.90 -14.34
C ARG A 152 11.16 20.07 -15.06
N PRO A 153 11.81 18.99 -15.52
CA PRO A 153 12.92 19.15 -16.44
C PRO A 153 12.37 19.86 -17.68
N ARG A 154 12.95 21.03 -17.99
CA ARG A 154 12.66 21.73 -19.24
C ARG A 154 13.02 20.77 -20.36
N ASN A 155 12.03 20.36 -21.16
CA ASN A 155 12.28 19.63 -22.39
C ASN A 155 13.23 20.49 -23.23
N PHE A 156 14.48 20.05 -23.40
CA PHE A 156 15.33 20.60 -24.44
C PHE A 156 14.68 20.20 -25.77
N SER A 157 14.17 21.21 -26.48
CA SER A 157 13.58 21.05 -27.81
C SER A 157 14.60 20.41 -28.75
N LEU A 158 14.20 19.31 -29.40
CA LEU A 158 14.24 19.01 -30.84
C LEU A 158 15.24 19.72 -31.79
N GLU A 159 16.36 20.27 -31.32
CA GLU A 159 17.29 21.07 -32.13
C GLU A 159 18.65 20.38 -32.34
N MET A 160 18.90 19.22 -31.68
CA MET A 160 20.07 18.38 -31.99
C MET A 160 19.85 17.39 -33.15
N LYS A 161 18.72 17.45 -33.86
CA LYS A 161 18.49 16.61 -35.05
C LYS A 161 19.07 17.22 -36.35
N GLN A 162 19.64 18.43 -36.29
CA GLN A 162 20.22 19.11 -37.46
C GLN A 162 21.71 18.82 -37.71
N LEU A 163 22.32 17.87 -36.98
CA LEU A 163 23.68 17.39 -37.26
C LEU A 163 23.73 16.07 -38.06
N SER A 164 22.59 15.61 -38.59
CA SER A 164 22.57 14.47 -39.52
C SER A 164 22.97 14.95 -40.91
N LEU A 165 24.21 14.68 -41.30
CA LEU A 165 24.68 14.76 -42.69
C LEU A 165 23.99 13.66 -43.52
N GLU A 166 22.77 13.91 -43.98
CA GLU A 166 22.10 13.05 -44.95
C GLU A 166 21.92 13.83 -46.27
N SER A 167 22.53 13.32 -47.32
CA SER A 167 22.60 13.92 -48.65
C SER A 167 21.22 13.98 -49.30
N LYS A 168 20.75 15.17 -49.65
CA LYS A 168 19.50 15.38 -50.37
C LYS A 168 19.73 15.20 -51.87
N ASN A 169 19.48 14.00 -52.37
CA ASN A 169 19.25 13.75 -53.80
C ASN A 169 17.75 13.87 -54.07
N ALA A 170 17.36 14.80 -54.95
CA ALA A 170 16.11 14.73 -55.73
C ALA A 170 16.18 15.69 -56.94
N ASP A 171 16.17 15.05 -58.12
CA ASP A 171 15.49 15.40 -59.37
C ASP A 171 15.89 16.63 -60.20
N LEU A 172 16.49 16.35 -61.38
CA LEU A 172 16.42 17.17 -62.61
C LEU A 172 16.26 16.25 -63.84
N PRO A 173 15.57 16.66 -64.92
CA PRO A 173 15.49 15.89 -66.17
C PRO A 173 16.36 16.43 -67.33
N ALA A 174 16.79 15.51 -68.21
CA ALA A 174 17.44 15.64 -69.54
C ALA A 174 18.87 16.25 -69.54
N GLU A 175 19.89 15.81 -70.29
CA GLU A 175 20.02 15.27 -71.66
C GLU A 175 21.39 14.52 -71.80
N ASN A 176 21.54 13.60 -72.76
CA ASN A 176 22.75 12.77 -73.07
C ASN A 176 23.90 13.57 -73.75
N PRO A 177 25.09 13.03 -74.14
CA PRO A 177 25.83 11.79 -73.76
C PRO A 177 27.35 12.01 -73.47
N THR A 178 28.07 10.97 -72.98
CA THR A 178 29.43 10.49 -73.38
C THR A 178 30.16 9.81 -72.20
N ALA A 179 30.65 8.58 -72.41
CA ALA A 179 31.41 7.73 -71.47
C ALA A 179 32.93 8.05 -71.46
N PRO A 180 33.85 7.25 -70.88
CA PRO A 180 33.84 6.34 -69.71
C PRO A 180 35.00 6.63 -68.71
N SER A 181 35.02 6.01 -67.53
CA SER A 181 36.22 5.29 -67.01
C SER A 181 36.04 4.77 -65.57
N VAL A 182 36.40 3.51 -65.40
CA VAL A 182 36.78 2.85 -64.14
C VAL A 182 38.32 2.84 -64.13
N PRO A 183 39.01 2.98 -62.98
CA PRO A 183 39.62 1.77 -62.42
C PRO A 183 39.70 1.68 -60.89
N LYS A 184 39.87 0.42 -60.49
CA LYS A 184 40.15 -0.19 -59.18
C LYS A 184 41.32 0.44 -58.40
N GLY A 185 41.34 0.23 -57.08
CA GLY A 185 42.56 0.32 -56.28
C GLY A 185 42.35 -0.11 -54.83
N GLN A 186 42.66 -1.36 -54.52
CA GLN A 186 42.74 -1.88 -53.16
C GLN A 186 44.05 -1.43 -52.47
N ALA A 187 44.00 -1.45 -51.13
CA ALA A 187 45.05 -1.90 -50.21
C ALA A 187 45.83 -0.85 -49.38
N ALA A 188 46.08 -1.31 -48.14
CA ALA A 188 47.24 -1.10 -47.29
C ALA A 188 47.13 -0.09 -46.12
N LEU A 189 46.88 -0.68 -44.94
CA LEU A 189 47.78 -0.64 -43.78
C LEU A 189 48.33 0.72 -43.37
N LYS A 190 47.85 1.23 -42.22
CA LYS A 190 48.75 1.57 -41.10
C LYS A 190 48.13 1.15 -39.77
N ARG A 191 48.66 0.04 -39.23
CA ARG A 191 48.67 -0.27 -37.81
C ARG A 191 49.30 0.91 -37.05
N HIS A 192 48.69 1.30 -35.94
CA HIS A 192 49.47 1.75 -34.80
C HIS A 192 49.21 0.76 -33.67
N GLU A 193 50.29 0.14 -33.23
CA GLU A 193 50.38 -0.94 -32.26
C GLU A 193 51.10 -0.36 -31.03
N SER A 194 50.43 -0.34 -29.88
CA SER A 194 51.03 -0.34 -28.55
C SER A 194 49.93 -0.74 -27.56
N ILE A 195 49.71 -2.05 -27.40
CA ILE A 195 50.25 -2.88 -26.31
C ILE A 195 49.72 -2.42 -24.94
N TYR A 196 48.55 -2.95 -24.58
CA TYR A 196 48.41 -3.59 -23.27
C TYR A 196 47.90 -5.01 -23.51
N GLU A 197 48.86 -5.92 -23.57
CA GLU A 197 48.79 -7.31 -23.13
C GLU A 197 47.40 -7.97 -23.15
N SER A 198 47.07 -8.61 -24.28
CA SER A 198 45.99 -9.60 -24.34
C SER A 198 46.50 -10.95 -23.87
N SER A 199 46.41 -11.22 -22.56
CA SER A 199 46.57 -12.57 -22.01
C SER A 199 45.62 -12.80 -20.84
N ASN A 200 44.32 -12.92 -21.15
CA ASN A 200 43.40 -13.84 -20.48
C ASN A 200 42.06 -13.93 -21.24
N VAL A 201 42.02 -14.88 -22.17
CA VAL A 201 40.88 -15.25 -23.03
C VAL A 201 39.82 -16.03 -22.22
N TYR A 202 39.39 -15.54 -21.05
CA TYR A 202 38.23 -16.09 -20.29
C TYR A 202 37.57 -15.06 -19.35
N GLY A 203 37.78 -13.75 -19.53
CA GLY A 203 37.33 -12.72 -18.57
C GLY A 203 36.44 -11.59 -19.09
N ILE A 204 36.17 -11.50 -20.40
CA ILE A 204 35.44 -10.34 -20.95
C ILE A 204 33.94 -10.62 -20.91
N SER A 205 33.31 -10.45 -19.75
CA SER A 205 31.85 -10.40 -19.69
C SER A 205 31.38 -9.09 -20.30
N ALA A 206 30.35 -9.11 -21.15
CA ALA A 206 29.81 -7.95 -21.87
C ALA A 206 29.20 -6.84 -20.97
N MET A 207 29.47 -6.90 -19.67
CA MET A 207 29.00 -5.98 -18.62
C MET A 207 30.11 -5.06 -18.08
N ASP A 208 31.40 -5.37 -18.32
CA ASP A 208 32.54 -4.67 -17.68
C ASP A 208 32.89 -3.29 -18.26
N GLY A 209 32.06 -2.77 -19.16
CA GLY A 209 32.22 -1.44 -19.76
C GLY A 209 30.97 -0.58 -19.71
N VAL A 210 29.92 -0.99 -18.99
CA VAL A 210 28.67 -0.22 -18.88
C VAL A 210 28.72 0.62 -17.60
N PRO A 211 29.02 1.92 -17.66
CA PRO A 211 28.91 2.78 -16.48
C PRO A 211 27.44 2.91 -16.11
N PHE A 212 27.00 2.20 -15.07
CA PHE A 212 25.71 2.48 -14.46
C PHE A 212 25.88 3.69 -13.54
N THR A 213 25.11 4.73 -13.81
CA THR A 213 25.03 5.89 -12.91
C THR A 213 23.79 5.72 -12.05
N LEU A 214 23.94 5.79 -10.73
CA LEU A 214 22.80 5.78 -9.83
C LEU A 214 21.92 7.01 -10.14
N HIS A 215 20.61 6.81 -10.20
CA HIS A 215 19.69 7.92 -10.39
C HIS A 215 19.99 9.02 -9.35
N PRO A 216 20.04 10.32 -9.70
CA PRO A 216 20.47 11.42 -8.82
C PRO A 216 19.73 11.54 -7.46
N ARG A 217 18.66 10.76 -7.28
CA ARG A 217 17.93 10.60 -6.02
C ARG A 217 18.68 9.74 -4.98
N PHE A 218 19.74 9.04 -5.37
CA PHE A 218 20.52 8.12 -4.52
C PHE A 218 21.99 8.52 -4.37
N GLU A 219 22.44 9.55 -5.10
CA GLU A 219 23.85 9.97 -5.13
C GLU A 219 24.25 10.72 -3.85
N ASN A 220 23.28 11.33 -3.19
CA ASN A 220 23.41 12.16 -1.99
C ASN A 220 23.32 11.39 -0.67
N SER A 221 23.05 10.07 -0.68
CA SER A 221 23.10 9.24 0.54
C SER A 221 24.46 8.60 0.81
N THR A 222 25.39 8.60 -0.16
CA THR A 222 26.65 7.86 -0.05
C THR A 222 27.84 8.74 0.34
N THR A 223 27.78 10.06 0.10
CA THR A 223 28.88 10.99 0.44
C THR A 223 28.87 11.46 1.90
N ARG A 224 27.91 11.00 2.71
CA ARG A 224 27.87 11.25 4.15
C ARG A 224 27.98 9.89 4.85
N GLY A 225 29.16 9.61 5.38
CA GLY A 225 29.49 8.33 5.99
C GLY A 225 28.42 7.81 6.94
N SER A 226 28.11 6.52 6.79
CA SER A 226 27.21 5.73 7.62
C SER A 226 25.71 6.09 7.52
N ASN A 227 24.93 5.15 6.97
CA ASN A 227 23.72 4.58 7.59
C ASN A 227 22.92 3.63 6.67
N ALA A 228 23.42 3.30 5.46
CA ALA A 228 22.87 2.18 4.68
C ALA A 228 22.89 0.86 5.48
N TYR A 229 23.90 0.66 6.35
CA TYR A 229 24.00 -0.49 7.24
C TYR A 229 22.96 -0.49 8.39
N LEU A 230 22.40 0.67 8.77
CA LEU A 230 21.35 0.72 9.80
C LEU A 230 19.98 0.31 9.26
N PHE A 231 19.69 0.58 7.99
CA PHE A 231 18.46 0.09 7.34
C PHE A 231 18.40 -1.43 7.26
N PHE A 232 19.55 -2.10 7.12
CA PHE A 232 19.63 -3.57 7.12
C PHE A 232 19.79 -4.18 8.51
N LYS A 233 20.09 -3.39 9.55
CA LYS A 233 20.26 -3.88 10.93
C LYS A 233 18.94 -4.27 11.61
N ASN A 234 17.81 -3.80 11.05
CA ASN A 234 16.48 -4.08 11.58
C ASN A 234 15.70 -5.12 10.76
N PHE A 235 16.30 -5.71 9.71
CA PHE A 235 15.75 -6.90 9.07
C PHE A 235 16.15 -8.13 9.87
N HIS A 236 15.35 -8.47 10.87
CA HIS A 236 15.39 -9.81 11.46
C HIS A 236 14.72 -10.76 10.46
N ILE A 237 15.53 -11.50 9.70
CA ILE A 237 15.04 -12.64 8.93
C ILE A 237 14.60 -13.67 9.97
N LYS A 238 13.28 -13.86 10.10
CA LYS A 238 12.71 -14.86 11.00
C LYS A 238 13.11 -16.25 10.49
N SER A 239 13.55 -17.10 11.41
CA SER A 239 13.71 -18.53 11.13
C SER A 239 12.35 -19.14 10.82
N LEU A 240 12.32 -20.23 10.03
CA LEU A 240 11.08 -20.99 9.77
C LEU A 240 10.37 -21.37 11.09
N ALA A 241 11.16 -21.68 12.13
CA ALA A 241 10.66 -22.01 13.46
C ALA A 241 10.00 -20.82 14.20
N ASP A 242 10.47 -19.58 13.98
CA ASP A 242 9.86 -18.39 14.57
C ASP A 242 8.54 -18.04 13.88
N ILE A 243 8.43 -18.36 12.58
CA ILE A 243 7.20 -18.19 11.79
C ILE A 243 6.12 -19.16 12.26
N ASP A 244 6.47 -20.43 12.50
CA ASP A 244 5.52 -21.46 12.96
C ASP A 244 5.02 -21.22 14.39
N LYS A 245 5.84 -20.60 15.25
CA LYS A 245 5.47 -20.25 16.63
C LYS A 245 4.45 -19.10 16.72
N GLU A 246 4.48 -18.18 15.77
CA GLU A 246 3.55 -17.04 15.70
C GLU A 246 2.18 -17.47 15.15
N VAL A 247 2.15 -18.46 14.25
CA VAL A 247 0.92 -19.07 13.72
C VAL A 247 0.23 -19.96 14.75
N SER A 248 0.98 -20.64 15.62
CA SER A 248 0.44 -21.49 16.69
C SER A 248 -0.05 -20.69 17.92
N GLY A 249 0.49 -19.50 18.16
CA GLY A 249 0.08 -18.61 19.27
C GLY A 249 -1.19 -17.79 19.02
N SER A 250 -1.61 -17.62 17.76
CA SER A 250 -2.82 -16.85 17.40
C SER A 250 -4.05 -17.74 17.19
N THR A 251 -4.28 -18.70 18.08
CA THR A 251 -5.55 -19.43 18.15
C THR A 251 -6.60 -18.65 18.94
N SER A 252 -6.97 -17.48 18.42
CA SER A 252 -8.27 -16.86 18.72
C SER A 252 -8.83 -16.22 17.47
N CYS A 253 -8.87 -17.01 16.40
CA CYS A 253 -9.68 -16.70 15.24
C CYS A 253 -10.48 -17.98 14.97
N THR A 254 -11.67 -18.05 15.57
CA THR A 254 -12.59 -19.19 15.44
C THR A 254 -12.84 -19.55 13.98
N CYS A 255 -12.70 -18.59 13.05
CA CYS A 255 -12.76 -18.80 11.61
C CYS A 255 -11.63 -19.70 11.06
N LEU A 256 -10.38 -19.53 11.52
CA LEU A 256 -9.24 -20.34 11.09
C LEU A 256 -9.31 -21.76 11.67
N THR A 257 -9.79 -21.93 12.89
CA THR A 257 -9.99 -23.27 13.48
C THR A 257 -11.11 -24.03 12.75
N VAL A 258 -12.17 -23.35 12.33
CA VAL A 258 -13.27 -23.95 11.55
C VAL A 258 -12.79 -24.32 10.14
N LEU A 259 -12.03 -23.46 9.48
CA LEU A 259 -11.45 -23.76 8.17
C LEU A 259 -10.44 -24.90 8.24
N TYR A 260 -9.58 -24.92 9.26
CA TYR A 260 -8.62 -26.01 9.46
C TYR A 260 -9.33 -27.34 9.75
N ARG A 261 -10.37 -27.34 10.60
CA ARG A 261 -11.19 -28.54 10.84
C ARG A 261 -11.93 -29.01 9.59
N MET A 262 -12.47 -28.08 8.78
CA MET A 262 -13.07 -28.44 7.49
C MET A 262 -12.04 -29.02 6.53
N LEU A 263 -10.84 -28.45 6.45
CA LEU A 263 -9.78 -28.92 5.56
C LEU A 263 -9.28 -30.31 5.98
N VAL A 264 -9.08 -30.53 7.28
CA VAL A 264 -8.69 -31.84 7.81
C VAL A 264 -9.78 -32.87 7.55
N HIS A 265 -11.05 -32.53 7.73
CA HIS A 265 -12.16 -33.43 7.38
C HIS A 265 -12.23 -33.70 5.87
N LEU A 266 -12.02 -32.69 5.03
CA LEU A 266 -12.01 -32.85 3.58
C LEU A 266 -10.87 -33.76 3.13
N VAL A 267 -9.67 -33.58 3.70
CA VAL A 267 -8.50 -34.42 3.42
C VAL A 267 -8.71 -35.84 3.94
N GLN A 268 -9.34 -36.01 5.10
CA GLN A 268 -9.68 -37.34 5.63
C GLN A 268 -10.76 -38.03 4.80
N CYS A 269 -11.74 -37.28 4.27
CA CYS A 269 -12.73 -37.78 3.31
C CYS A 269 -12.12 -38.14 1.94
N LEU A 270 -11.06 -37.45 1.52
CA LEU A 270 -10.35 -37.78 0.28
C LEU A 270 -9.38 -38.97 0.44
N LEU A 271 -8.79 -39.16 1.62
CA LEU A 271 -7.86 -40.26 1.90
C LEU A 271 -8.56 -41.58 2.21
N ILE A 272 -9.74 -41.54 2.82
CA ILE A 272 -10.55 -42.73 3.09
C ILE A 272 -11.53 -42.87 1.92
N GLY A 273 -11.03 -43.40 0.81
CA GLY A 273 -11.81 -43.65 -0.40
C GLY A 273 -13.12 -44.40 -0.11
N GLY A 274 -14.21 -43.82 -0.60
CA GLY A 274 -15.48 -44.48 -0.95
C GLY A 274 -16.01 -45.55 0.01
N GLY A 275 -16.87 -45.15 0.95
CA GLY A 275 -17.61 -46.11 1.78
C GLY A 275 -18.72 -45.48 2.64
N SER A 276 -19.86 -45.20 2.00
CA SER A 276 -21.22 -45.15 2.59
C SER A 276 -21.39 -44.57 4.01
N TRP A 277 -21.63 -43.26 4.16
CA TRP A 277 -22.35 -42.72 5.33
C TRP A 277 -23.21 -41.51 4.95
N ALA A 278 -24.24 -41.74 4.13
CA ALA A 278 -25.37 -40.82 4.01
C ALA A 278 -26.35 -41.05 5.19
N GLN A 279 -25.90 -40.83 6.44
CA GLN A 279 -26.78 -40.88 7.63
C GLN A 279 -26.06 -40.42 8.91
N HIS A 280 -25.45 -39.23 8.95
CA HIS A 280 -25.10 -38.62 10.26
C HIS A 280 -24.91 -37.09 10.25
N ILE A 281 -25.45 -36.37 9.26
CA ILE A 281 -25.41 -34.89 9.22
C ILE A 281 -26.67 -34.31 9.89
N SER A 282 -26.98 -34.71 11.13
CA SER A 282 -28.10 -34.08 11.85
C SER A 282 -27.85 -33.79 13.33
N SER A 283 -26.65 -33.99 13.89
CA SER A 283 -26.47 -33.78 15.34
C SER A 283 -25.27 -32.95 15.79
N THR A 284 -24.56 -32.27 14.88
CA THR A 284 -23.38 -31.47 15.29
C THR A 284 -23.39 -30.06 14.70
N VAL A 285 -24.57 -29.44 14.67
CA VAL A 285 -24.71 -27.98 14.54
C VAL A 285 -25.80 -27.52 15.53
N VAL A 286 -25.45 -27.53 16.81
CA VAL A 286 -25.99 -26.65 17.85
C VAL A 286 -24.82 -26.18 18.70
#